data_AF-A0A0R3KCC8-F1
#
_entry.id   AF-A0A0R3KCC8-F1
#
_cell.length_a   1.000
_cell.length_b   1.000
_cell.length_c   1.000
_cell.angle_alpha   90.00
_cell.angle_beta   90.00
_cell.angle_gamma   90.00
#
_symmetry.space_group_name_H-M   'P 1'
#
loop_
_entity.id
_entity.type
_entity.pdbx_description
1 polymer ?
#
loop_
_entity_poly.entity_id
_entity_poly.type
_entity_poly.pdbx_seq_one_letter_code
_entity_poly.pdbx_strand_id
1 'polypeptide(L)'
;MADHADRIENSKMHSLRLILLAVVVVICDTSAMAAQPTITIAQLERAPELDCATKLKGLIIDIDELLAKNPRNLVDVYEVFHRHFPINRCGMDEVSLIVKTSRYFRSISMNGPKMHVYSLNSETASSRGVAVSFGLTDAGELVFPFAIWSPSFL
;
A
#
# COMPACT_ATOMS: atom_id res chain seq x y z
N MET A 1 43.08 -38.45 -36.60
CA MET A 1 41.97 -38.39 -37.57
C MET A 1 40.81 -37.83 -36.79
N ALA A 2 40.60 -36.50 -36.84
CA ALA A 2 39.63 -35.87 -37.75
C ALA A 2 38.20 -36.25 -37.28
N ASP A 3 37.26 -35.36 -36.97
CA ASP A 3 37.04 -33.98 -37.36
C ASP A 3 35.62 -33.62 -36.85
N HIS A 4 35.33 -32.32 -36.68
CA HIS A 4 33.98 -31.73 -36.70
C HIS A 4 32.95 -32.09 -35.60
N ALA A 5 32.08 -31.21 -35.12
CA ALA A 5 31.91 -29.78 -35.30
C ALA A 5 30.92 -29.27 -34.24
N ASP A 6 31.23 -28.09 -33.70
CA ASP A 6 30.33 -27.14 -33.06
C ASP A 6 29.13 -26.78 -33.95
N ARG A 7 27.88 -26.90 -33.44
CA ARG A 7 26.73 -26.09 -33.86
C ARG A 7 25.45 -26.46 -33.10
N ILE A 8 24.81 -25.48 -32.46
CA ILE A 8 23.37 -25.13 -32.50
C ILE A 8 23.16 -24.08 -31.37
N GLU A 9 22.47 -22.96 -31.51
CA GLU A 9 22.18 -22.03 -32.60
C GLU A 9 21.63 -20.80 -31.87
N ASN A 10 22.22 -19.63 -32.12
CA ASN A 10 21.75 -18.35 -31.60
C ASN A 10 20.29 -18.09 -32.00
N SER A 11 19.38 -17.93 -31.04
CA SER A 11 18.06 -17.37 -31.31
C SER A 11 18.18 -15.86 -31.51
N LYS A 12 18.40 -15.48 -32.77
CA LYS A 12 18.46 -14.10 -33.26
C LYS A 12 17.05 -13.52 -33.34
N MET A 13 16.79 -12.63 -32.39
CA MET A 13 16.20 -11.30 -32.59
C MET A 13 16.00 -10.90 -34.07
N HIS A 14 14.78 -11.10 -34.58
CA HIS A 14 14.34 -10.61 -35.88
C HIS A 14 12.87 -10.18 -35.83
N SER A 15 12.63 -8.87 -35.73
CA SER A 15 11.75 -8.16 -36.67
C SER A 15 11.71 -6.68 -36.35
N LEU A 16 12.67 -5.95 -36.91
CA LEU A 16 12.41 -4.60 -37.38
C LEU A 16 11.47 -4.69 -38.59
N ARG A 17 10.34 -3.98 -38.54
CA ARG A 17 9.73 -3.42 -39.74
C ARG A 17 9.65 -1.90 -39.60
N LEU A 18 10.20 -1.27 -40.63
CA LEU A 18 10.33 0.15 -40.93
C LEU A 18 8.96 0.86 -41.01
N ILE A 19 8.77 2.01 -40.36
CA ILE A 19 8.95 3.41 -40.84
C ILE A 19 7.80 3.95 -41.73
N LEU A 20 7.36 5.17 -41.37
CA LEU A 20 6.70 6.26 -42.13
C LEU A 20 5.19 6.19 -42.40
N LEU A 21 4.44 7.04 -41.70
CA LEU A 21 3.74 8.18 -42.32
C LEU A 21 3.42 9.23 -41.25
N ALA A 22 4.00 10.41 -41.43
CA ALA A 22 3.70 11.60 -40.66
C ALA A 22 2.32 12.13 -41.07
N VAL A 23 1.44 12.32 -40.09
CA VAL A 23 0.36 13.31 -40.18
C VAL A 23 0.47 14.18 -38.96
N VAL A 24 1.13 15.33 -39.12
CA VAL A 24 1.06 16.42 -38.15
C VAL A 24 -0.33 17.03 -38.31
N VAL A 25 -1.26 16.65 -37.44
CA VAL A 25 -2.50 17.42 -37.28
C VAL A 25 -2.17 18.57 -36.36
N VAL A 26 -1.93 19.75 -36.95
CA VAL A 26 -1.99 21.02 -36.21
C VAL A 26 -3.45 21.26 -35.87
N ILE A 27 -3.89 20.80 -34.71
CA ILE A 27 -5.17 21.21 -34.15
C ILE A 27 -4.95 22.59 -33.54
N CYS A 28 -5.39 23.61 -34.26
CA CYS A 28 -5.63 24.94 -33.69
C CYS A 28 -6.82 24.83 -32.74
N ASP A 29 -6.60 24.42 -31.49
CA ASP A 29 -7.61 24.57 -30.47
C ASP A 29 -7.62 26.01 -29.98
N THR A 30 -8.57 26.73 -30.55
CA THR A 30 -9.24 27.91 -30.01
C THR A 30 -9.30 27.87 -28.49
N SER A 31 -8.73 28.91 -27.87
CA SER A 31 -9.00 29.41 -26.52
C SER A 31 -9.93 28.54 -25.67
N ALA A 32 -9.37 27.46 -25.11
CA ALA A 32 -10.02 26.77 -24.01
C ALA A 32 -10.06 27.74 -22.83
N MET A 33 -11.20 28.42 -22.67
CA MET A 33 -11.53 29.02 -21.39
C MET A 33 -11.43 27.90 -20.37
N ALA A 34 -10.43 27.98 -19.49
CA ALA A 34 -10.27 27.06 -18.39
C ALA A 34 -11.58 27.05 -17.60
N ALA A 35 -12.37 26.00 -17.80
CA ALA A 35 -13.52 25.71 -16.95
C ALA A 35 -12.95 25.51 -15.56
N GLN A 36 -13.16 26.49 -14.68
CA GLN A 36 -12.84 26.35 -13.27
C GLN A 36 -13.62 25.12 -12.76
N PRO A 37 -12.96 24.14 -12.13
CA PRO A 37 -13.67 23.01 -11.57
C PRO A 37 -14.61 23.54 -10.49
N THR A 38 -15.91 23.53 -10.77
CA THR A 38 -16.93 23.81 -9.78
C THR A 38 -16.94 22.65 -8.79
N ILE A 39 -16.15 22.76 -7.73
CA ILE A 39 -16.14 21.80 -6.64
C ILE A 39 -17.53 21.87 -5.98
N THR A 40 -18.31 20.81 -6.16
CA THR A 40 -19.61 20.69 -5.49
C THR A 40 -19.40 20.40 -4.01
N ILE A 41 -20.33 20.81 -3.14
CA ILE A 41 -20.24 20.57 -1.69
C ILE A 41 -20.04 19.07 -1.38
N ALA A 42 -20.68 18.19 -2.17
CA ALA A 42 -20.51 16.74 -2.07
C ALA A 42 -19.11 16.22 -2.46
N GLN A 43 -18.34 16.95 -3.27
CA GLN A 43 -16.93 16.65 -3.54
C GLN A 43 -16.01 17.13 -2.42
N LEU A 44 -16.38 18.22 -1.75
CA LEU A 44 -15.64 18.73 -0.59
C LEU A 44 -15.81 17.80 0.64
N GLU A 45 -16.96 17.13 0.76
CA GLU A 45 -17.19 16.09 1.78
C GLU A 45 -16.51 14.74 1.46
N ARG A 46 -16.29 14.41 0.18
CA ARG A 46 -15.55 13.20 -0.24
C ARG A 46 -14.03 13.37 -0.27
N ALA A 47 -13.53 14.59 -0.46
CA ALA A 47 -12.10 14.90 -0.39
C ALA A 47 -11.41 14.41 0.91
N PRO A 48 -12.02 14.54 2.12
CA PRO A 48 -11.42 14.04 3.34
C PRO A 48 -11.43 12.50 3.49
N GLU A 49 -12.43 11.79 2.96
CA GLU A 49 -12.41 10.31 2.94
C GLU A 49 -11.29 9.77 2.04
N LEU A 50 -11.03 10.46 0.92
CA LEU A 50 -9.95 10.10 0.00
C LEU A 50 -8.56 10.13 0.65
N ASP A 51 -8.37 10.96 1.68
CA ASP A 51 -7.10 11.09 2.41
C ASP A 51 -6.85 9.89 3.34
N CYS A 52 -7.87 9.42 4.07
CA CYS A 52 -7.72 8.23 4.92
C CYS A 52 -7.34 6.99 4.08
N ALA A 53 -8.13 6.70 3.05
CA ALA A 53 -7.94 5.50 2.23
C ALA A 53 -6.55 5.47 1.59
N THR A 54 -6.08 6.61 1.09
CA THR A 54 -4.78 6.72 0.42
C THR A 54 -3.64 6.54 1.41
N LYS A 55 -3.68 7.24 2.56
CA LYS A 55 -2.66 7.12 3.61
C LYS A 55 -2.60 5.72 4.20
N LEU A 56 -3.75 5.13 4.51
CA LEU A 56 -3.82 3.79 5.06
C LEU A 56 -3.32 2.74 4.06
N LYS A 57 -3.66 2.85 2.78
CA LYS A 57 -3.09 1.97 1.74
C LYS A 57 -1.57 2.11 1.66
N GLY A 58 -1.05 3.33 1.70
CA GLY A 58 0.40 3.60 1.72
C GLY A 58 1.08 2.94 2.92
N LEU A 59 0.50 3.10 4.11
CA LEU A 59 0.98 2.45 5.34
C LEU A 59 1.03 0.92 5.18
N ILE A 60 -0.05 0.32 4.70
CA ILE A 60 -0.13 -1.14 4.53
C ILE A 60 0.92 -1.64 3.53
N ILE A 61 1.11 -0.95 2.40
CA ILE A 61 2.11 -1.31 1.39
C ILE A 61 3.52 -1.26 1.98
N ASP A 62 3.89 -0.15 2.64
CA ASP A 62 5.21 0.02 3.23
C ASP A 62 5.52 -1.05 4.30
N ILE A 63 4.53 -1.38 5.14
CA ILE A 63 4.64 -2.42 6.16
C ILE A 63 4.81 -3.80 5.52
N ASP A 64 4.00 -4.14 4.52
CA ASP A 64 4.06 -5.42 3.84
C ASP A 64 5.42 -5.61 3.14
N GLU A 65 5.92 -4.58 2.47
CA GLU A 65 7.24 -4.60 1.84
C GLU A 65 8.38 -4.72 2.84
N LEU A 66 8.29 -3.99 3.96
CA LEU A 66 9.30 -4.04 5.02
C LEU A 66 9.38 -5.44 5.63
N LEU A 67 8.23 -6.01 6.02
CA LEU A 67 8.18 -7.31 6.69
C LEU A 67 8.48 -8.48 5.76
N ALA A 68 8.25 -8.32 4.45
CA ALA A 68 8.69 -9.29 3.46
C ALA A 68 10.22 -9.38 3.37
N LYS A 69 10.93 -8.27 3.62
CA LYS A 69 12.40 -8.20 3.58
C LYS A 69 13.03 -8.55 4.93
N ASN A 70 12.48 -8.01 6.02
CA ASN A 70 13.02 -8.18 7.37
C ASN A 70 11.89 -8.30 8.41
N PRO A 71 11.41 -9.51 8.70
CA PRO A 71 10.21 -9.72 9.53
C PRO A 71 10.42 -9.45 11.04
N ARG A 72 11.64 -9.10 11.47
CA ARG A 72 12.01 -9.04 12.89
C ARG A 72 12.36 -7.66 13.43
N ASN A 73 12.48 -6.64 12.57
CA ASN A 73 12.92 -5.33 13.01
C ASN A 73 11.73 -4.45 13.44
N LEU A 74 11.47 -4.40 14.75
CA LEU A 74 10.42 -3.55 15.31
C LEU A 74 10.70 -2.05 15.12
N VAL A 75 11.97 -1.64 15.13
CA VAL A 75 12.34 -0.22 14.98
C VAL A 75 11.94 0.29 13.59
N ASP A 76 12.26 -0.48 12.55
CA ASP A 76 11.89 -0.11 11.18
C ASP A 76 10.36 -0.07 11.00
N VAL A 77 9.64 -0.99 11.65
CA VAL A 77 8.16 -1.01 11.63
C VAL A 77 7.61 0.26 12.27
N TYR A 78 8.19 0.66 13.41
CA TYR A 78 7.79 1.88 14.12
C TYR A 78 8.05 3.15 13.29
N GLU A 79 9.18 3.20 12.58
CA GLU A 79 9.51 4.28 11.64
C GLU A 79 8.47 4.39 10.52
N VAL A 80 8.01 3.26 9.96
CA VAL A 80 6.94 3.27 8.96
C VAL A 80 5.66 3.87 9.55
N PHE A 81 5.23 3.43 10.74
CA PHE A 81 4.07 4.01 11.40
C PHE A 81 4.23 5.52 11.64
N HIS A 82 5.41 5.99 12.06
CA HIS A 82 5.68 7.41 12.27
C HIS A 82 5.54 8.27 11.01
N ARG A 83 5.84 7.73 9.83
CA ARG A 83 5.74 8.48 8.57
C ARG A 83 4.30 8.68 8.08
N HIS A 84 3.41 7.73 8.40
CA HIS A 84 2.04 7.74 7.88
C HIS A 84 1.03 8.40 8.82
N PHE A 85 1.31 8.42 10.14
CA PHE A 85 0.42 9.04 11.12
C PHE A 85 0.65 10.55 11.24
N PRO A 86 -0.40 11.33 11.58
CA PRO A 86 -1.76 10.90 11.92
C PRO A 86 -2.65 10.60 10.69
N ILE A 87 -3.54 9.61 10.85
CA ILE A 87 -4.56 9.27 9.86
C ILE A 87 -5.93 9.44 10.54
N ASN A 88 -6.75 10.34 10.00
CA ASN A 88 -8.01 10.76 10.61
C ASN A 88 -9.17 10.61 9.62
N ARG A 89 -10.40 10.74 10.13
CA ARG A 89 -11.64 10.70 9.34
C ARG A 89 -11.82 9.40 8.55
N CYS A 90 -11.43 8.29 9.16
CA CYS A 90 -11.53 6.97 8.59
C CYS A 90 -12.86 6.28 8.92
N GLY A 91 -13.50 5.69 7.92
CA GLY A 91 -14.64 4.81 8.13
C GLY A 91 -14.21 3.39 8.53
N MET A 92 -14.86 2.81 9.54
CA MET A 92 -14.53 1.46 10.04
C MET A 92 -14.56 0.38 8.94
N ASP A 93 -15.56 0.41 8.07
CA ASP A 93 -15.70 -0.57 6.98
C ASP A 93 -14.56 -0.44 5.96
N GLU A 94 -14.17 0.79 5.64
CA GLU A 94 -13.05 1.08 4.73
C GLU A 94 -11.71 0.64 5.32
N VAL A 95 -11.44 0.98 6.59
CA VAL A 95 -10.22 0.54 7.29
C VAL A 95 -10.16 -0.99 7.31
N SER A 96 -11.28 -1.64 7.66
CA SER A 96 -11.35 -3.10 7.70
C SER A 96 -11.13 -3.75 6.33
N LEU A 97 -11.62 -3.12 5.26
CA LEU A 97 -11.40 -3.59 3.90
C LEU A 97 -9.92 -3.45 3.48
N ILE A 98 -9.31 -2.30 3.75
CA ILE A 98 -7.91 -2.02 3.40
C ILE A 98 -6.96 -2.91 4.20
N VAL A 99 -7.15 -3.02 5.50
CA VAL A 99 -6.27 -3.81 6.38
C VAL A 99 -6.26 -5.30 5.97
N LYS A 100 -7.41 -5.84 5.54
CA LYS A 100 -7.52 -7.22 5.03
C LYS A 100 -6.71 -7.51 3.77
N THR A 101 -6.21 -6.48 3.07
CA THR A 101 -5.33 -6.67 1.91
C THR A 101 -3.90 -7.05 2.30
N SER A 102 -3.49 -6.76 3.54
CA SER A 102 -2.19 -7.14 4.07
C SER A 102 -2.10 -8.63 4.39
N ARG A 103 -0.91 -9.20 4.19
CA ARG A 103 -0.60 -10.59 4.61
C ARG A 103 -0.32 -10.73 6.11
N TYR A 104 -0.04 -9.61 6.80
CA TYR A 104 0.43 -9.59 8.18
C TYR A 104 -0.64 -9.14 9.17
N PHE A 105 -1.69 -8.42 8.73
CA PHE A 105 -2.82 -8.11 9.59
C PHE A 105 -3.81 -9.26 9.65
N ARG A 106 -4.09 -9.76 10.86
CA ARG A 106 -4.87 -11.00 11.04
C ARG A 106 -6.09 -10.87 11.94
N SER A 107 -6.16 -9.88 12.80
CA SER A 107 -7.28 -9.75 13.73
C SER A 107 -7.79 -8.32 13.87
N ILE A 108 -9.12 -8.24 13.95
CA ILE A 108 -9.85 -7.08 14.42
C ILE A 108 -10.39 -7.49 15.79
N SER A 109 -9.90 -6.88 16.86
CA SER A 109 -10.48 -7.03 18.20
C SER A 109 -11.16 -5.74 18.61
N MET A 110 -12.19 -5.84 19.44
CA MET A 110 -12.79 -4.66 20.06
C MET A 110 -12.11 -4.44 21.40
N ASN A 111 -11.57 -3.24 21.63
CA ASN A 111 -11.09 -2.81 22.94
C ASN A 111 -12.12 -1.88 23.58
N GLY A 112 -13.15 -2.47 24.16
CA GLY A 112 -14.32 -1.75 24.67
C GLY A 112 -15.25 -1.25 23.54
N PRO A 113 -16.26 -0.42 23.88
CA PRO A 113 -17.26 0.02 22.90
C PRO A 113 -16.76 1.10 21.93
N LYS A 114 -15.55 1.65 22.13
CA LYS A 114 -15.10 2.88 21.45
C LYS A 114 -13.84 2.73 20.59
N MET A 115 -13.31 1.52 20.46
CA MET A 115 -12.05 1.30 19.77
C MET A 115 -12.00 -0.05 19.07
N HIS A 116 -11.80 0.00 17.75
CA HIS A 116 -11.49 -1.16 16.92
C HIS A 116 -9.98 -1.30 16.81
N VAL A 117 -9.44 -2.44 17.22
CA VAL A 117 -8.00 -2.69 17.25
C VAL A 117 -7.63 -3.62 16.09
N TYR A 118 -6.69 -3.17 15.28
CA TYR A 118 -6.14 -3.91 14.15
C TYR A 118 -4.75 -4.39 14.50
N SER A 119 -4.54 -5.70 14.50
CA SER A 119 -3.27 -6.30 14.90
C SER A 119 -2.53 -6.91 13.73
N LEU A 120 -1.25 -6.54 13.64
CA LEU A 120 -0.24 -7.09 12.76
C LEU A 120 0.56 -8.15 13.51
N ASN A 121 0.83 -9.27 12.85
CA ASN A 121 1.78 -10.27 13.31
C ASN A 121 2.56 -10.87 12.12
N SER A 122 3.90 -10.75 12.16
CA SER A 122 4.80 -11.38 11.18
C SER A 122 5.47 -12.67 11.64
N GLU A 123 5.10 -13.18 12.83
CA GLU A 123 5.57 -14.46 13.35
C GLU A 123 5.14 -15.62 12.44
N THR A 124 6.04 -16.58 12.30
CA THR A 124 5.79 -17.84 11.58
C THR A 124 6.07 -19.02 12.49
N ALA A 125 5.63 -20.21 12.11
CA ALA A 125 5.88 -21.44 12.86
C ALA A 125 7.38 -21.71 13.13
N SER A 126 8.28 -21.14 12.32
CA SER A 126 9.72 -21.35 12.40
C SER A 126 10.51 -20.10 12.81
N SER A 127 9.85 -18.95 13.03
CA SER A 127 10.55 -17.72 13.38
C SER A 127 9.72 -16.73 14.18
N ARG A 128 10.35 -16.13 15.20
CA ARG A 128 9.84 -14.94 15.87
C ARG A 128 9.67 -13.80 14.87
N GLY A 129 8.60 -13.04 15.03
CA GLY A 129 8.29 -11.86 14.23
C GLY A 129 8.01 -10.63 15.08
N VAL A 130 7.40 -9.65 14.45
CA VAL A 130 6.93 -8.39 15.04
C VAL A 130 5.42 -8.49 15.22
N ALA A 131 4.96 -8.09 16.40
CA ALA A 131 3.54 -7.90 16.70
C ALA A 131 3.30 -6.43 17.08
N VAL A 132 2.38 -5.78 16.39
CA VAL A 132 2.02 -4.37 16.62
C VAL A 132 0.52 -4.22 16.40
N SER A 133 -0.12 -3.37 17.19
CA SER A 133 -1.55 -3.07 17.03
C SER A 133 -1.77 -1.56 17.00
N PHE A 134 -2.68 -1.11 16.14
CA PHE A 134 -3.20 0.26 16.15
C PHE A 134 -4.71 0.25 16.37
N GLY A 135 -5.24 1.35 16.88
CA GLY A 135 -6.67 1.52 17.16
C GLY A 135 -7.34 2.44 16.17
N LEU A 136 -8.64 2.23 15.91
CA LEU A 136 -9.55 3.17 15.28
C LEU A 136 -10.60 3.56 16.31
N THR A 137 -10.71 4.86 16.61
CA THR A 137 -11.76 5.40 17.49
C THR A 137 -13.08 5.53 16.75
N ASP A 138 -14.20 5.64 17.48
CA ASP A 138 -15.52 5.95 16.89
C ASP A 138 -15.55 7.31 16.16
N ALA A 139 -14.62 8.22 16.47
CA ALA A 139 -14.45 9.49 15.78
C ALA A 139 -13.74 9.36 14.43
N GLY A 140 -13.33 8.14 14.04
CA GLY A 140 -12.61 7.88 12.80
C GLY A 140 -11.11 8.22 12.88
N GLU A 141 -10.54 8.32 14.08
CA GLU A 141 -9.12 8.62 14.26
C GLU A 141 -8.34 7.32 14.44
N LEU A 142 -7.32 7.10 13.60
CA LEU A 142 -6.35 6.05 13.85
C LEU A 142 -5.39 6.52 14.94
N VAL A 143 -5.39 5.80 16.05
CA VAL A 143 -4.50 6.01 17.18
C VAL A 143 -3.18 5.32 16.88
N PHE A 144 -2.10 6.09 17.00
CA PHE A 144 -0.74 5.61 16.79
C PHE A 144 -0.50 4.32 17.59
N PRO A 145 0.11 3.29 16.99
CA PRO A 145 0.25 2.01 17.65
C PRO A 145 1.03 2.11 18.95
N PHE A 146 0.50 1.46 19.98
CA PHE A 146 1.30 1.11 21.15
C PHE A 146 1.89 -0.28 20.88
N ALA A 147 3.22 -0.37 20.86
CA ALA A 147 3.89 -1.64 20.66
C ALA A 147 3.69 -2.52 21.90
N ILE A 148 2.93 -3.60 21.76
CA ILE A 148 3.00 -4.72 22.71
C ILE A 148 4.04 -5.67 22.14
N TRP A 149 5.21 -5.74 22.76
CA TRP A 149 6.14 -6.83 22.51
C TRP A 149 5.36 -8.13 22.72
N SER A 150 5.25 -9.00 21.71
CA SER A 150 4.71 -10.34 21.93
C SER A 150 5.74 -11.09 22.78
N PRO A 151 5.51 -11.36 24.08
CA PRO A 151 6.21 -12.48 24.67
C PRO A 151 5.79 -13.70 23.84
N SER A 152 6.75 -14.50 23.38
CA SER A 152 6.43 -15.79 22.80
C SER A 152 5.49 -16.51 23.77
N PHE A 153 4.21 -16.64 23.38
CA PHE A 153 3.27 -17.50 24.05
C PHE A 153 3.74 -18.93 23.77
N LEU A 154 4.60 -19.42 24.65
CA LEU A 154 4.76 -20.86 24.90
C LEU A 154 3.61 -21.31 25.79
#